data_AF-A0A0J9TMJ9-F1
#
_entry.id   AF-A0A0J9TMJ9-F1
#
_cell.length_a   1.000
_cell.length_b   1.000
_cell.length_c   1.000
_cell.angle_alpha   90.00
_cell.angle_beta   90.00
_cell.angle_gamma   90.00
#
_symmetry.space_group_name_H-M   'P 1'
#
loop_
_entity.id
_entity.type
_entity.pdbx_description
1 polymer ?
#
loop_
_entity_poly.entity_id
_entity_poly.type
_entity_poly.pdbx_seq_one_letter_code
_entity_poly.pdbx_strand_id
1 'polypeptide(L)'
;MNSSVGTQNMSQDLPKQRFERIMAETLVHQPYKEDFAIGIRIKHNSAYNTESDDTSAHSEELKQLCTKISSIWKESVEDMEKEYNEKTQQVEKSWREGIWNNKWAKYLEHVHNTIQVKLNDLSKTPHDTEVNIAFMLSYVISVFAMFIEEVVEDATRLGKM
;
A
#
# COMPACT_ATOMS: atom_id res chain seq x y z
N MET A 1 21.34 -53.53 -23.12
CA MET A 1 21.91 -52.20 -22.85
C MET A 1 20.80 -51.37 -22.23
N ASN A 2 20.84 -51.18 -20.91
CA ASN A 2 19.84 -50.43 -20.17
C ASN A 2 20.34 -48.99 -20.02
N SER A 3 19.68 -48.02 -20.66
CA SER A 3 19.86 -46.61 -20.34
C SER A 3 18.70 -46.17 -19.45
N SER A 4 18.98 -46.14 -18.15
CA SER A 4 18.19 -45.43 -17.16
C SER A 4 18.32 -43.93 -17.41
N VAL A 5 17.26 -43.29 -17.87
CA VAL A 5 17.16 -41.83 -17.90
C VAL A 5 16.84 -41.37 -16.49
N GLY A 6 17.85 -40.83 -15.81
CA GLY A 6 17.72 -40.29 -14.47
C GLY A 6 16.75 -39.12 -14.45
N THR A 7 15.64 -39.28 -13.74
CA THR A 7 14.72 -38.22 -13.39
C THR A 7 15.45 -37.23 -12.48
N GLN A 8 15.88 -36.09 -13.01
CA GLN A 8 16.31 -34.97 -12.18
C GLN A 8 15.08 -34.47 -11.42
N ASN A 9 14.99 -34.84 -10.15
CA ASN A 9 14.16 -34.16 -9.17
C ASN A 9 14.65 -32.70 -9.09
N MET A 10 14.08 -31.81 -9.91
CA MET A 10 14.13 -30.38 -9.62
C MET A 10 13.40 -30.21 -8.29
N SER A 11 14.17 -29.94 -7.24
CA SER A 11 13.65 -29.72 -5.90
C SER A 11 12.53 -28.67 -5.94
N GLN A 12 11.33 -29.07 -5.52
CA GLN A 12 10.20 -28.16 -5.36
C GLN A 12 10.46 -27.04 -4.31
N ASP A 13 11.58 -27.12 -3.57
CA ASP A 13 12.00 -26.04 -2.66
C ASP A 13 12.50 -24.80 -3.38
N LEU A 14 13.09 -24.91 -4.57
CA LEU A 14 13.71 -23.75 -5.23
C LEU A 14 12.68 -22.66 -5.63
N PRO A 15 11.53 -23.03 -6.22
CA PRO A 15 10.44 -22.08 -6.49
C PRO A 15 9.85 -21.50 -5.20
N LYS A 16 9.71 -22.31 -4.15
CA LYS A 16 9.16 -21.88 -2.86
C LYS A 16 10.10 -20.90 -2.15
N GLN A 17 11.39 -21.18 -2.10
CA GLN A 17 12.42 -20.28 -1.56
C GLN A 17 12.53 -18.98 -2.36
N ARG A 18 12.42 -19.04 -3.70
CA ARG A 18 12.35 -17.83 -4.53
C ARG A 18 11.10 -17.01 -4.21
N PHE A 19 9.95 -17.66 -4.05
CA PHE A 19 8.72 -16.98 -3.70
C PHE A 19 8.80 -16.35 -2.30
N GLU A 20 9.26 -17.10 -1.30
CA GLU A 20 9.49 -16.60 0.06
C GLU A 20 10.49 -15.44 0.09
N ARG A 21 11.56 -15.51 -0.71
CA ARG A 21 12.54 -14.44 -0.84
C ARG A 21 11.97 -13.19 -1.51
N ILE A 22 11.24 -13.35 -2.63
CA ILE A 22 10.57 -12.22 -3.30
C ILE A 22 9.58 -11.59 -2.33
N MET A 23 8.75 -12.40 -1.64
CA MET A 23 7.81 -11.93 -0.63
C MET A 23 8.51 -11.19 0.51
N ALA A 24 9.62 -11.74 1.03
CA ALA A 24 10.44 -11.10 2.05
C ALA A 24 11.05 -9.78 1.58
N GLU A 25 11.57 -9.71 0.36
CA GLU A 25 12.14 -8.49 -0.24
C GLU A 25 11.04 -7.43 -0.50
N THR A 26 9.83 -7.81 -0.94
CA THR A 26 8.66 -6.92 -0.98
C THR A 26 8.11 -6.58 0.41
N LEU A 27 8.36 -7.39 1.44
CA LEU A 27 8.02 -7.05 2.83
C LEU A 27 8.93 -5.94 3.38
N VAL A 28 10.16 -5.80 2.85
CA VAL A 28 11.12 -4.76 3.29
C VAL A 28 10.73 -3.38 2.76
N HIS A 29 10.13 -3.30 1.57
CA HIS A 29 9.67 -2.03 1.02
C HIS A 29 8.15 -1.97 1.09
N GLN A 30 7.64 -1.08 1.94
CA GLN A 30 6.21 -0.81 2.09
C GLN A 30 5.93 0.59 1.51
N PRO A 31 5.73 0.73 0.17
CA PRO A 31 5.58 2.05 -0.48
C PRO A 31 4.46 2.88 0.14
N TYR A 32 3.41 2.21 0.59
CA TYR A 32 2.28 2.84 1.27
C TYR A 32 2.61 3.43 2.64
N LYS A 33 3.83 3.26 3.18
CA LYS A 33 4.28 3.95 4.41
C LYS A 33 5.18 5.15 4.12
N GLU A 34 5.48 5.44 2.87
CA GLU A 34 6.33 6.56 2.48
C GLU A 34 5.59 7.89 2.55
N ASP A 35 6.34 8.97 2.75
CA ASP A 35 5.81 10.33 2.64
C ASP A 35 5.40 10.64 1.20
N PHE A 36 4.33 11.43 1.06
CA PHE A 36 4.02 12.07 -0.20
C PHE A 36 5.02 13.18 -0.50
N ALA A 37 5.34 13.35 -1.78
CA ALA A 37 6.29 14.37 -2.23
C ALA A 37 5.85 15.04 -3.53
N ILE A 38 6.19 16.32 -3.67
CA ILE A 38 5.89 17.10 -4.88
C ILE A 38 6.94 16.80 -5.95
N GLY A 39 6.52 16.76 -7.21
CA GLY A 39 7.42 16.57 -8.36
C GLY A 39 7.73 15.10 -8.66
N ILE A 40 7.22 14.15 -7.86
CA ILE A 40 7.25 12.74 -8.21
C ILE A 40 6.09 12.46 -9.16
N ARG A 41 6.34 12.67 -10.47
CA ARG A 41 5.49 12.07 -11.51
C ARG A 41 5.76 10.57 -11.50
N ILE A 42 4.82 9.77 -11.00
CA ILE A 42 4.81 8.33 -11.27
C ILE A 42 4.83 8.21 -12.80
N LYS A 43 5.90 7.63 -13.38
CA LYS A 43 6.15 7.61 -14.83
C LYS A 43 4.96 7.02 -15.57
N HIS A 44 4.05 7.86 -16.01
CA HIS A 44 3.21 7.59 -17.16
C HIS A 44 4.01 8.12 -18.36
N ASN A 45 4.38 7.23 -19.30
CA ASN A 45 5.07 7.60 -20.53
C ASN A 45 4.37 8.79 -21.21
N SER A 46 4.91 10.00 -21.03
CA SER A 46 4.56 11.15 -21.85
C SER A 46 5.78 12.05 -21.93
N ALA A 47 6.25 12.24 -23.17
CA ALA A 47 7.52 12.84 -23.53
C ALA A 47 7.48 14.37 -23.56
N TYR A 48 6.88 15.00 -22.54
CA TYR A 48 6.81 16.46 -22.45
C TYR A 48 7.31 16.94 -21.09
N ASN A 49 8.60 17.29 -21.08
CA ASN A 49 9.20 18.13 -20.06
C ASN A 49 8.73 19.56 -20.30
N THR A 50 7.78 20.00 -19.49
CA THR A 50 7.51 21.42 -19.33
C THR A 50 8.08 21.80 -17.97
N GLU A 51 9.19 22.55 -17.98
CA GLU A 51 9.65 23.29 -16.80
C GLU A 51 8.51 24.26 -16.42
N SER A 52 7.92 24.10 -15.24
CA SER A 52 6.90 25.02 -14.75
C SER A 52 7.53 26.03 -13.81
N ASP A 53 7.48 27.29 -14.24
CA ASP A 53 7.90 28.47 -13.50
C ASP A 53 7.06 28.65 -12.22
N ASP A 54 7.74 29.02 -11.14
CA ASP A 54 7.30 29.04 -9.75
C ASP A 54 6.29 30.17 -9.46
N THR A 55 5.04 29.84 -9.17
CA THR A 55 4.22 30.65 -8.26
C THR A 55 4.58 30.28 -6.82
N SER A 56 5.57 30.97 -6.25
CA SER A 56 6.21 30.63 -4.96
C SER A 56 5.26 30.45 -3.77
N ALA A 57 4.10 31.09 -3.76
CA ALA A 57 3.07 30.92 -2.73
C ALA A 57 2.29 29.60 -2.87
N HIS A 58 1.89 29.24 -4.10
CA HIS A 58 1.25 27.95 -4.37
C HIS A 58 2.21 26.79 -4.15
N SER A 59 3.51 26.97 -4.40
CA SER A 59 4.49 25.92 -4.11
C SER A 59 4.69 25.71 -2.61
N GLU A 60 4.55 26.75 -1.79
CA GLU A 60 4.64 26.63 -0.33
C GLU A 60 3.37 26.05 0.30
N GLU A 61 2.18 26.51 -0.10
CA GLU A 61 0.90 25.92 0.34
C GLU A 61 0.82 24.43 -0.02
N LEU A 62 1.29 24.05 -1.21
CA LEU A 62 1.31 22.66 -1.64
C LEU A 62 2.31 21.83 -0.84
N LYS A 63 3.48 22.37 -0.48
CA LYS A 63 4.46 21.68 0.39
C LYS A 63 3.90 21.43 1.78
N GLN A 64 3.23 22.43 2.35
CA GLN A 64 2.56 22.31 3.64
C GLN A 64 1.43 21.28 3.57
N LEU A 65 0.63 21.29 2.51
CA LEU A 65 -0.41 20.30 2.28
C LEU A 65 0.18 18.88 2.17
N CYS A 66 1.23 18.67 1.35
CA CYS A 66 1.91 17.38 1.26
C CYS A 66 2.37 16.90 2.63
N THR A 67 3.01 17.77 3.41
CA THR A 67 3.50 17.42 4.75
C THR A 67 2.36 17.01 5.68
N LYS A 68 1.27 17.79 5.67
CA LYS A 68 0.06 17.51 6.44
C LYS A 68 -0.56 16.17 6.06
N ILE A 69 -0.75 15.92 4.77
CA ILE A 69 -1.36 14.68 4.26
C ILE A 69 -0.46 13.48 4.56
N SER A 70 0.86 13.60 4.44
CA SER A 70 1.80 12.53 4.83
C SER A 70 1.67 12.16 6.30
N SER A 71 1.57 13.15 7.19
CA SER A 71 1.38 12.92 8.62
C SER A 71 0.07 12.18 8.90
N ILE A 72 -1.05 12.67 8.35
CA ILE A 72 -2.37 12.06 8.55
C ILE A 72 -2.42 10.64 8.01
N TRP A 73 -1.84 10.42 6.82
CA TRP A 73 -1.82 9.11 6.19
C TRP A 73 -1.03 8.09 7.01
N LYS A 74 0.18 8.45 7.47
CA LYS A 74 1.01 7.58 8.31
C LYS A 74 0.30 7.21 9.60
N GLU A 75 -0.24 8.21 10.31
CA GLU A 75 -1.02 7.98 11.53
C GLU A 75 -2.20 7.04 11.27
N SER A 76 -2.96 7.26 10.19
CA SER A 76 -4.07 6.39 9.80
C SER A 76 -3.61 4.95 9.52
N VAL A 77 -2.50 4.76 8.81
CA VAL A 77 -1.96 3.43 8.50
C VAL A 77 -1.48 2.71 9.76
N GLU A 78 -0.80 3.43 10.67
CA GLU A 78 -0.34 2.89 11.94
C GLU A 78 -1.52 2.48 12.84
N ASP A 79 -2.56 3.32 12.93
CA ASP A 79 -3.79 3.01 13.67
C ASP A 79 -4.50 1.78 13.10
N MET A 80 -4.62 1.68 11.78
CA MET A 80 -5.18 0.50 11.12
C MET A 80 -4.34 -0.75 11.39
N GLU A 81 -3.02 -0.67 11.31
CA GLU A 81 -2.14 -1.82 11.58
C GLU A 81 -2.27 -2.29 13.04
N LYS A 82 -2.34 -1.35 13.99
CA LYS A 82 -2.56 -1.64 15.40
C LYS A 82 -3.92 -2.30 15.64
N GLU A 83 -5.00 -1.70 15.13
CA GLU A 83 -6.35 -2.24 15.30
C GLU A 83 -6.48 -3.63 14.67
N TYR A 84 -5.92 -3.83 13.48
CA TYR A 84 -5.91 -5.14 12.82
C TYR A 84 -5.24 -6.20 13.70
N ASN A 85 -4.07 -5.89 14.25
CA ASN A 85 -3.33 -6.80 15.12
C ASN A 85 -4.07 -7.12 16.41
N GLU A 86 -4.73 -6.13 17.03
CA GLU A 86 -5.54 -6.31 18.23
C GLU A 86 -6.78 -7.18 17.97
N LYS A 87 -7.51 -6.89 16.89
CA LYS A 87 -8.75 -7.59 16.53
C LYS A 87 -8.53 -9.01 16.02
N THR A 88 -7.37 -9.28 15.41
CA THR A 88 -7.02 -10.59 14.85
C THR A 88 -6.02 -11.38 15.71
N GLN A 89 -5.80 -10.97 16.97
CA GLN A 89 -4.80 -11.62 17.85
C GLN A 89 -4.98 -13.13 18.00
N GLN A 90 -6.23 -13.62 17.98
CA GLN A 90 -6.57 -15.03 18.10
C GLN A 90 -6.36 -15.78 16.79
N VAL A 91 -6.39 -15.09 15.65
CA VAL A 91 -6.24 -15.71 14.32
C VAL A 91 -4.79 -16.17 14.13
N GLU A 92 -4.60 -17.33 13.50
CA GLU A 92 -3.29 -17.90 13.16
C GLU A 92 -2.38 -16.82 12.55
N LYS A 93 -1.21 -16.60 13.18
CA LYS A 93 -0.30 -15.50 12.83
C LYS A 93 0.06 -15.49 11.34
N SER A 94 0.41 -16.66 10.78
CA SER A 94 0.79 -16.78 9.37
C SER A 94 -0.34 -16.37 8.43
N TRP A 95 -1.59 -16.64 8.82
CA TRP A 95 -2.77 -16.36 8.01
C TRP A 95 -3.12 -14.87 8.07
N ARG A 96 -3.18 -14.26 9.26
CA ARG A 96 -3.48 -12.81 9.39
C ARG A 96 -2.39 -11.96 8.73
N GLU A 97 -1.11 -12.31 8.89
CA GLU A 97 -0.02 -11.62 8.21
C GLU A 97 -0.12 -11.79 6.68
N GLY A 98 -0.50 -12.98 6.22
CA GLY A 98 -0.74 -13.25 4.81
C GLY A 98 -1.88 -12.41 4.23
N ILE A 99 -2.97 -12.23 4.96
CA ILE A 99 -4.12 -11.43 4.53
C ILE A 99 -3.78 -9.94 4.52
N TRP A 100 -3.14 -9.42 5.57
CA TRP A 100 -2.65 -8.04 5.60
C TRP A 100 -1.74 -7.74 4.41
N ASN A 101 -0.67 -8.53 4.25
CA ASN A 101 0.35 -8.28 3.23
C ASN A 101 -0.17 -8.46 1.79
N ASN A 102 -1.05 -9.44 1.55
CA ASN A 102 -1.49 -9.74 0.19
C ASN A 102 -2.76 -9.01 -0.25
N LYS A 103 -3.58 -8.51 0.68
CA LYS A 103 -4.82 -7.80 0.37
C LYS A 103 -4.76 -6.35 0.83
N TRP A 104 -4.63 -6.11 2.13
CA TRP A 104 -4.76 -4.78 2.70
C TRP A 104 -3.62 -3.85 2.28
N ALA A 105 -2.37 -4.31 2.41
CA ALA A 105 -1.19 -3.54 2.01
C ALA A 105 -1.23 -3.12 0.53
N LYS A 106 -1.72 -3.98 -0.37
CA LYS A 106 -1.90 -3.65 -1.79
C LYS A 106 -2.98 -2.60 -2.02
N TYR A 107 -4.07 -2.66 -1.24
CA TYR A 107 -5.09 -1.62 -1.26
C TYR A 107 -4.54 -0.28 -0.77
N LEU A 108 -3.78 -0.28 0.33
CA LEU A 108 -3.10 0.93 0.83
C LEU A 108 -2.12 1.50 -0.19
N GLU A 109 -1.37 0.66 -0.90
CA GLU A 109 -0.47 1.09 -1.97
C GLU A 109 -1.23 1.74 -3.14
N HIS A 110 -2.37 1.19 -3.54
CA HIS A 110 -3.22 1.81 -4.55
C HIS A 110 -3.75 3.18 -4.12
N VAL A 111 -4.22 3.29 -2.88
CA VAL A 111 -4.71 4.55 -2.32
C VAL A 111 -3.59 5.58 -2.23
N HIS A 112 -2.43 5.19 -1.69
CA HIS A 112 -1.25 6.05 -1.56
C HIS A 112 -0.86 6.62 -2.93
N ASN A 113 -0.71 5.76 -3.94
CA ASN A 113 -0.42 6.20 -5.31
C ASN A 113 -1.49 7.17 -5.86
N THR A 114 -2.77 6.93 -5.52
CA THR A 114 -3.87 7.81 -5.95
C THR A 114 -3.80 9.19 -5.27
N ILE A 115 -3.49 9.24 -3.97
CA ILE A 115 -3.27 10.49 -3.23
C ILE A 115 -2.06 11.23 -3.80
N GLN A 116 -0.96 10.52 -4.03
CA GLN A 116 0.27 11.04 -4.63
C GLN A 116 0.00 11.71 -5.99
N VAL A 117 -0.81 11.09 -6.85
CA VAL A 117 -1.23 11.68 -8.14
C VAL A 117 -2.05 12.95 -7.93
N LYS A 118 -3.02 12.96 -7.01
CA LYS A 118 -3.83 14.15 -6.74
C LYS A 118 -3.02 15.31 -6.15
N LEU A 119 -2.07 15.03 -5.27
CA LEU A 119 -1.15 16.05 -4.73
C LEU A 119 -0.28 16.69 -5.82
N ASN A 120 -0.04 16.00 -6.93
CA ASN A 120 0.74 16.51 -8.06
C ASN A 120 -0.13 17.04 -9.21
N ASP A 121 -1.45 17.08 -9.06
CA ASP A 121 -2.35 17.70 -10.04
C ASP A 121 -2.42 19.21 -9.82
N LEU A 122 -1.51 19.92 -10.51
CA LEU A 122 -1.41 21.39 -10.47
C LEU A 122 -2.60 22.10 -11.13
N SER A 123 -3.57 21.38 -11.72
CA SER A 123 -4.80 21.99 -12.25
C SER A 123 -5.83 22.30 -11.16
N LYS A 124 -5.61 21.83 -9.93
CA LYS A 124 -6.49 22.01 -8.77
C LYS A 124 -5.87 22.96 -7.75
N THR A 125 -6.73 23.65 -7.00
CA THR A 125 -6.25 24.43 -5.85
C THR A 125 -5.80 23.48 -4.73
N PRO A 126 -4.83 23.86 -3.89
CA PRO A 126 -4.46 23.07 -2.72
C PRO A 126 -5.66 22.71 -1.83
N HIS A 127 -6.59 23.65 -1.66
CA HIS A 127 -7.81 23.42 -0.89
C HIS A 127 -8.71 22.33 -1.50
N ASP A 128 -8.98 22.37 -2.82
CA ASP A 128 -9.79 21.34 -3.49
C ASP A 128 -9.12 19.96 -3.40
N THR A 129 -7.79 19.93 -3.53
CA THR A 129 -6.99 18.70 -3.39
C THR A 129 -7.10 18.14 -1.97
N GLU A 130 -7.00 19.00 -0.95
CA GLU A 130 -7.16 18.62 0.45
C GLU A 130 -8.54 18.01 0.72
N VAL A 131 -9.62 18.66 0.27
CA VAL A 131 -10.99 18.17 0.44
C VAL A 131 -11.17 16.80 -0.20
N ASN A 132 -10.68 16.62 -1.43
CA ASN A 132 -10.74 15.33 -2.12
C ASN A 132 -9.98 14.23 -1.37
N ILE A 133 -8.80 14.54 -0.83
CA ILE A 133 -8.00 13.58 -0.07
C ILE A 133 -8.70 13.23 1.25
N ALA A 134 -9.29 14.20 1.95
CA ALA A 134 -10.05 13.94 3.17
C ALA A 134 -11.19 12.93 2.93
N PHE A 135 -11.94 13.07 1.83
CA PHE A 135 -12.98 12.10 1.45
C PHE A 135 -12.42 10.70 1.21
N MET A 136 -11.27 10.59 0.51
CA MET A 136 -10.63 9.30 0.29
C MET A 136 -10.16 8.65 1.61
N LEU A 137 -9.57 9.43 2.52
CA LEU A 137 -9.14 8.94 3.83
C LEU A 137 -10.33 8.42 4.64
N SER A 138 -11.44 9.17 4.71
CA SER A 138 -12.65 8.71 5.39
C SER A 138 -13.23 7.43 4.77
N TYR A 139 -13.16 7.31 3.45
CA TYR A 139 -13.60 6.11 2.75
C TYR A 139 -12.72 4.90 3.08
N VAL A 140 -11.39 5.05 3.09
CA VAL A 140 -10.45 3.98 3.45
C VAL A 140 -10.67 3.46 4.85
N ILE A 141 -10.88 4.35 5.82
CA ILE A 141 -11.19 3.97 7.21
C ILE A 141 -12.50 3.17 7.28
N SER A 142 -13.51 3.57 6.50
CA SER A 142 -14.79 2.84 6.44
C SER A 142 -14.63 1.44 5.82
N VAL A 143 -13.85 1.35 4.74
CA VAL A 143 -13.52 0.06 4.09
C VAL A 143 -12.70 -0.83 5.01
N PHE A 144 -11.82 -0.25 5.82
CA PHE A 144 -11.01 -0.99 6.77
C PHE A 144 -11.84 -1.70 7.85
N ALA A 145 -12.86 -1.02 8.40
CA ALA A 145 -13.77 -1.62 9.38
C ALA A 145 -14.43 -2.89 8.81
N MET A 146 -14.98 -2.80 7.59
CA MET A 146 -15.58 -3.96 6.90
C MET A 146 -14.54 -5.05 6.60
N PHE A 147 -13.32 -4.65 6.22
CA PHE A 147 -12.24 -5.59 5.96
C PHE A 147 -11.88 -6.41 7.20
N ILE A 148 -11.77 -5.82 8.40
CA ILE A 148 -11.51 -6.57 9.63
C ILE A 148 -12.60 -7.60 9.89
N GLU A 149 -13.88 -7.19 9.78
CA GLU A 149 -15.02 -8.08 10.01
C GLU A 149 -14.95 -9.32 9.11
N GLU A 150 -14.76 -9.12 7.80
CA GLU A 150 -14.60 -10.19 6.83
C GLU A 150 -13.42 -11.11 7.14
N VAL A 151 -12.29 -10.55 7.61
CA VAL A 151 -11.11 -11.34 7.98
C VAL A 151 -11.40 -12.27 9.17
N VAL A 152 -12.11 -11.79 10.19
CA VAL A 152 -12.47 -12.59 11.36
C VAL A 152 -13.50 -13.66 11.01
N GLU A 153 -14.48 -13.33 10.17
CA GLU A 153 -15.48 -14.28 9.69
C GLU A 153 -14.85 -15.39 8.84
N ASP A 154 -13.97 -15.03 7.90
CA ASP A 154 -13.23 -15.99 7.09
C ASP A 154 -12.32 -16.88 7.94
N ALA A 155 -11.63 -16.30 8.92
CA ALA A 155 -10.77 -17.07 9.82
C ALA A 155 -11.58 -18.12 10.59
N THR A 156 -12.74 -17.73 11.13
CA THR A 156 -13.65 -18.63 11.84
C THR A 156 -14.14 -19.74 10.91
N ARG A 157 -14.62 -19.39 9.72
CA ARG A 157 -15.14 -20.34 8.72
C ARG A 157 -14.10 -21.35 8.26
N LEU A 158 -12.84 -20.93 8.14
CA LEU A 158 -11.73 -21.74 7.64
C LEU A 158 -10.95 -22.46 8.76
N GLY A 159 -11.36 -22.33 10.02
CA GLY A 159 -10.67 -22.94 11.16
C GLY A 159 -9.25 -22.38 11.37
N LYS A 160 -9.10 -21.07 11.18
CA LYS A 160 -7.86 -20.29 11.34
C LYS A 160 -7.79 -19.48 12.63
N MET A 161 -8.71 -19.76 13.56
CA MET A 161 -8.70 -19.20 14.92
C MET A 161 -7.62 -19.83 15.80
#